data_AF-A0A6J8AXW3-F1
#
_entry.id   AF-A0A6J8AXW3-F1
#
_cell.length_a   1.000
_cell.length_b   1.000
_cell.length_c   1.000
_cell.angle_alpha   90.00
_cell.angle_beta   90.00
_cell.angle_gamma   90.00
#
_symmetry.space_group_name_H-M   'P 1'
#
loop_
_entity.id
_entity.type
_entity.pdbx_description
1 polymer ?
#
loop_
_entity_poly.entity_id
_entity_poly.type
_entity_poly.pdbx_seq_one_letter_code
_entity_poly.pdbx_strand_id
1 'polypeptide(L)'
;MIETASVISFFGFLQCGEITVIKSEQFEPAINLCISDISFTDNVATLHLKQSKTDPFLKGIDIQLHKINSHICPYRVLKGYLEFRKTCISSYQNTEPLFVSIGNLAMEREFFITKIRHVLELCGYDPKNFSGHSFRRGAGTAAGQANIQDHMIKTLGRWSSDCYLRYIRTQPTSIKHAKQQIAESVYH
;
A
#
# COMPACT_ATOMS: atom_id res chain seq x y z
N MET A 1 6.77 -1.31 12.64
CA MET A 1 5.42 -0.71 12.48
C MET A 1 5.39 0.33 11.36
N ILE A 2 6.07 1.49 11.44
CA ILE A 2 6.00 2.52 10.38
C ILE A 2 6.52 1.98 9.05
N GLU A 3 7.61 1.23 9.08
CA GLU A 3 8.13 0.49 7.94
C GLU A 3 7.07 -0.44 7.34
N THR A 4 6.47 -1.32 8.15
CA THR A 4 5.38 -2.22 7.74
C THR A 4 4.24 -1.45 7.08
N ALA A 5 3.69 -0.43 7.74
CA ALA A 5 2.62 0.39 7.19
C ALA A 5 3.01 1.03 5.85
N SER A 6 4.26 1.47 5.70
CA SER A 6 4.78 2.06 4.46
C SER A 6 4.91 1.06 3.33
N VAL A 7 5.52 -0.11 3.60
CA VAL A 7 5.69 -1.20 2.63
C VAL A 7 4.32 -1.68 2.15
N ILE A 8 3.40 -1.91 3.07
CA ILE A 8 2.04 -2.38 2.75
C ILE A 8 1.27 -1.30 2.00
N SER A 9 1.40 -0.03 2.37
CA SER A 9 0.78 1.06 1.62
C SER A 9 1.33 1.20 0.21
N PHE A 10 2.62 1.01 0.02
CA PHE A 10 3.26 1.10 -1.28
C PHE A 10 2.84 -0.07 -2.19
N PHE A 11 3.06 -1.31 -1.76
CA PHE A 11 2.75 -2.49 -2.58
C PHE A 11 1.23 -2.76 -2.71
N GLY A 12 0.43 -2.35 -1.74
CA GLY A 12 -1.04 -2.42 -1.81
C GLY A 12 -1.68 -1.22 -2.52
N PHE A 13 -0.89 -0.25 -3.00
CA PHE A 13 -1.36 1.01 -3.58
C PHE A 13 -2.38 1.72 -2.67
N LEU A 14 -2.17 1.65 -1.35
CA LEU A 14 -3.11 2.17 -0.37
C LEU A 14 -3.01 3.69 -0.25
N GLN A 15 -4.14 4.32 0.02
CA GLN A 15 -4.18 5.69 0.52
C GLN A 15 -3.96 5.68 2.04
N CYS A 16 -3.35 6.73 2.58
CA CYS A 16 -3.12 6.83 4.02
C CYS A 16 -4.42 6.69 4.84
N GLY A 17 -5.55 7.20 4.34
CA GLY A 17 -6.85 7.05 5.02
C GLY A 17 -7.41 5.62 5.03
N GLU A 18 -6.88 4.70 4.22
CA GLU A 18 -7.28 3.29 4.24
C GLU A 18 -6.59 2.53 5.38
N ILE A 19 -5.47 3.04 5.91
CA ILE A 19 -4.66 2.38 6.97
C ILE A 19 -4.56 3.18 8.27
N THR A 20 -5.15 4.38 8.32
CA THR A 20 -5.09 5.28 9.48
C THR A 20 -6.47 5.84 9.83
N VAL A 21 -6.61 6.30 11.06
CA VAL A 21 -7.78 7.04 11.56
C VAL A 21 -7.44 8.52 11.76
N ILE A 22 -8.46 9.39 11.87
CA ILE A 22 -8.22 10.81 12.19
C ILE A 22 -7.81 10.92 13.67
N LYS A 23 -8.56 10.26 14.55
CA LYS A 23 -8.30 10.13 15.98
C LYS A 23 -8.44 8.70 16.42
N SER A 24 -7.60 8.25 17.35
CA SER A 24 -7.58 6.85 17.79
C SER A 24 -8.91 6.36 18.36
N GLU A 25 -9.66 7.25 19.01
CA GLU A 25 -10.97 7.03 19.63
C GLU A 25 -12.09 6.84 18.59
N GLN A 26 -11.85 7.24 17.33
CA GLN A 26 -12.78 7.06 16.22
C GLN A 26 -12.57 5.73 15.49
N PHE A 27 -11.71 4.86 16.01
CA PHE A 27 -11.52 3.55 15.43
C PHE A 27 -12.79 2.71 15.55
N GLU A 28 -13.28 2.25 14.40
CA GLU A 28 -14.44 1.38 14.30
C GLU A 28 -14.06 0.11 13.52
N PRO A 29 -14.08 -1.08 14.17
CA PRO A 29 -13.71 -2.33 13.51
C PRO A 29 -14.53 -2.67 12.27
N ALA A 30 -15.74 -2.14 12.12
CA ALA A 30 -16.58 -2.37 10.94
C ALA A 30 -16.12 -1.56 9.71
N ILE A 31 -15.35 -0.49 9.91
CA ILE A 31 -14.91 0.43 8.85
C ILE A 31 -13.40 0.36 8.65
N ASN A 32 -12.64 0.33 9.75
CA ASN A 32 -11.20 0.42 9.72
C ASN A 32 -10.53 -0.96 9.63
N LEU A 33 -9.30 -0.98 9.12
CA LEU A 33 -8.52 -2.20 9.00
C LEU A 33 -8.18 -2.79 10.37
N CYS A 34 -8.50 -4.06 10.52
CA CYS A 34 -8.28 -4.87 11.70
C CYS A 34 -7.34 -6.03 11.38
N ILE A 35 -6.85 -6.70 12.42
CA ILE A 35 -6.11 -7.95 12.28
C ILE A 35 -6.92 -9.02 11.55
N SER A 36 -8.24 -9.10 11.81
CA SER A 36 -9.18 -10.04 11.16
C SER A 36 -9.22 -9.93 9.64
N ASP A 37 -8.81 -8.78 9.10
CA ASP A 37 -8.88 -8.51 7.66
C ASP A 37 -7.66 -9.05 6.92
N ILE A 38 -6.72 -9.65 7.64
CA ILE A 38 -5.54 -10.30 7.08
C ILE A 38 -5.71 -11.81 7.11
N SER A 39 -5.57 -12.42 5.94
CA SER A 39 -5.42 -13.88 5.82
C SER A 39 -4.12 -14.23 5.11
N PHE A 40 -3.59 -15.42 5.38
CA PHE A 40 -2.33 -15.89 4.81
C PHE A 40 -2.52 -17.24 4.13
N THR A 41 -1.83 -17.39 3.01
CA THR A 41 -1.41 -18.66 2.43
C THR A 41 0.12 -18.75 2.48
N ASP A 42 0.71 -19.80 1.91
CA ASP A 42 2.17 -19.97 1.89
C ASP A 42 2.92 -18.83 1.17
N ASN A 43 2.26 -18.23 0.17
CA ASN A 43 2.87 -17.27 -0.74
C ASN A 43 2.13 -15.95 -0.87
N VAL A 44 0.92 -15.81 -0.30
CA VAL A 44 0.12 -14.60 -0.41
C VAL A 44 -0.45 -14.21 0.94
N ALA A 45 -0.32 -12.93 1.28
CA ALA A 45 -1.09 -12.32 2.36
C ALA A 45 -2.23 -11.52 1.70
N THR A 46 -3.47 -11.79 2.06
CA THR A 46 -4.63 -11.07 1.55
C THR A 46 -5.06 -10.06 2.60
N LEU A 47 -5.13 -8.79 2.22
CA LEU A 47 -5.68 -7.71 3.02
C LEU A 47 -7.06 -7.35 2.46
N HIS A 48 -8.11 -7.57 3.25
CA HIS A 48 -9.47 -7.21 2.90
C HIS A 48 -9.76 -5.76 3.29
N LEU A 49 -9.82 -4.87 2.30
CA LEU A 49 -10.16 -3.48 2.53
C LEU A 49 -11.68 -3.31 2.56
N LYS A 50 -12.25 -3.09 3.74
CA LYS A 50 -13.71 -3.01 3.98
C LYS A 50 -14.41 -1.88 3.23
N GLN A 51 -13.71 -0.75 3.04
CA GLN A 51 -14.24 0.39 2.32
C GLN A 51 -13.23 0.94 1.32
N SER A 52 -13.71 1.23 0.12
CA SER A 52 -12.99 2.07 -0.83
C SER A 52 -13.93 3.17 -1.34
N LYS A 53 -13.37 4.34 -1.67
CA LYS A 53 -14.15 5.46 -2.24
C LYS A 53 -14.94 5.10 -3.50
N THR A 54 -14.58 4.01 -4.17
CA THR A 54 -15.18 3.53 -5.42
C THR A 54 -16.10 2.33 -5.21
N ASP A 55 -16.41 1.96 -3.96
CA ASP A 55 -17.28 0.84 -3.63
C ASP A 55 -18.61 1.34 -3.04
N PRO A 56 -19.59 1.70 -3.89
CA PRO A 56 -20.89 2.17 -3.44
C PRO A 56 -21.72 1.08 -2.76
N PHE A 57 -21.28 -0.19 -2.81
CA PHE A 57 -22.01 -1.34 -2.25
C PHE A 57 -21.32 -1.94 -1.01
N LEU A 58 -20.23 -1.33 -0.52
CA LEU A 58 -19.48 -1.77 0.67
C LEU A 58 -19.11 -3.27 0.66
N LYS A 59 -18.86 -3.83 -0.53
CA LYS A 59 -18.40 -5.22 -0.67
C LYS A 59 -16.97 -5.42 -0.19
N GLY A 60 -16.22 -4.32 -0.08
CA GLY A 60 -14.79 -4.34 0.16
C GLY A 60 -14.01 -4.87 -1.05
N ILE A 61 -12.69 -4.89 -0.93
CA ILE A 61 -11.81 -5.42 -1.96
C ILE A 61 -10.61 -6.12 -1.34
N ASP A 62 -10.25 -7.27 -1.91
CA ASP A 62 -9.08 -8.02 -1.51
C ASP A 62 -7.83 -7.49 -2.23
N ILE A 63 -6.80 -7.20 -1.44
CA ILE A 63 -5.49 -6.77 -1.91
C ILE A 63 -4.51 -7.89 -1.62
N GLN A 64 -3.98 -8.50 -2.69
CA GLN A 64 -3.03 -9.59 -2.59
C GLN A 64 -1.60 -9.06 -2.49
N LEU A 65 -0.95 -9.39 -1.39
CA LEU A 65 0.43 -9.05 -1.10
C LEU A 65 1.27 -10.31 -1.25
N HIS A 66 1.82 -10.48 -2.45
CA HIS A 66 2.59 -11.66 -2.83
C HIS A 66 3.96 -11.67 -2.14
N LYS A 67 4.40 -12.88 -1.80
CA LYS A 67 5.75 -13.15 -1.32
C LYS A 67 6.72 -13.00 -2.50
N ILE A 68 7.67 -12.08 -2.35
CA ILE A 68 8.64 -11.73 -3.37
C ILE A 68 10.06 -11.87 -2.82
N ASN A 69 11.03 -12.10 -3.72
CA ASN A 69 12.43 -12.13 -3.34
C ASN A 69 13.01 -10.71 -3.23
N SER A 70 12.68 -10.02 -2.14
CA SER A 70 13.17 -8.68 -1.84
C SER A 70 13.25 -8.45 -0.33
N HIS A 71 14.14 -7.54 0.09
CA HIS A 71 14.25 -7.09 1.49
C HIS A 71 12.98 -6.36 1.96
N ILE A 72 12.26 -5.70 1.05
CA ILE A 72 11.00 -5.02 1.31
C ILE A 72 9.78 -5.87 0.95
N CYS A 73 9.87 -7.20 1.09
CA CYS A 73 8.77 -8.10 0.74
C CYS A 73 7.53 -7.84 1.63
N PRO A 74 6.38 -7.46 1.04
CA PRO A 74 5.20 -7.09 1.82
C PRO A 74 4.64 -8.27 2.63
N TYR A 75 4.66 -9.49 2.08
CA TYR A 75 4.29 -10.70 2.82
C TYR A 75 5.11 -10.88 4.09
N ARG A 76 6.44 -10.84 3.99
CA ARG A 76 7.34 -11.13 5.11
C ARG A 76 7.27 -10.04 6.17
N VAL A 77 7.25 -8.78 5.75
CA VAL A 77 7.19 -7.62 6.66
C VAL A 77 5.85 -7.59 7.42
N LEU A 78 4.73 -7.89 6.75
CA LEU A 78 3.43 -7.99 7.40
C LEU A 78 3.36 -9.17 8.38
N LYS A 79 3.81 -10.35 7.95
CA LYS A 79 3.83 -11.55 8.80
C LYS A 79 4.66 -11.33 10.07
N GLY A 80 5.88 -10.83 9.93
CA GLY A 80 6.75 -10.53 11.06
C GLY A 80 6.16 -9.48 12.01
N TYR A 81 5.49 -8.46 11.47
CA TYR A 81 4.80 -7.46 12.28
C TYR A 81 3.65 -8.06 13.12
N LEU A 82 2.83 -8.92 12.52
CA LEU A 82 1.72 -9.56 13.24
C LEU A 82 2.20 -10.54 14.31
N GLU A 83 3.24 -11.32 14.03
CA GLU A 83 3.84 -12.21 15.03
C GLU A 83 4.44 -11.41 16.20
N PHE A 84 5.15 -10.31 15.92
CA PHE A 84 5.62 -9.41 16.98
C PHE A 84 4.46 -8.87 17.82
N ARG A 85 3.37 -8.42 17.18
CA ARG A 85 2.19 -7.92 17.89
C ARG A 85 1.55 -8.93 18.83
N LYS A 86 1.49 -10.21 18.45
CA LYS A 86 0.99 -11.29 19.31
C LYS A 86 1.80 -11.42 20.60
N THR A 87 3.11 -11.15 20.54
CA THR A 87 3.98 -11.23 21.74
C THR A 87 3.86 -10.03 22.68
N CYS A 88 3.40 -8.88 22.18
CA CYS A 88 3.37 -7.64 22.96
C CYS A 88 2.06 -7.40 23.72
N ILE A 89 1.00 -8.16 23.45
CA ILE A 89 -0.36 -7.89 23.93
C ILE A 89 -0.88 -9.11 24.68
N SER A 90 -1.28 -8.92 25.93
CA SER A 90 -1.80 -9.99 26.80
C SER A 90 -3.15 -10.55 26.34
N SER A 91 -3.94 -9.75 25.62
CA SER A 91 -5.25 -10.14 25.05
C SER A 91 -5.33 -9.72 23.57
N TYR A 92 -4.66 -10.46 22.70
CA TYR A 92 -4.71 -10.25 21.25
C TYR A 92 -6.12 -10.51 20.71
N GLN A 93 -6.80 -9.48 20.21
CA GLN A 93 -8.14 -9.61 19.62
C GLN A 93 -8.09 -9.34 18.12
N ASN A 94 -8.83 -10.13 17.34
CA ASN A 94 -8.86 -10.00 15.89
C ASN A 94 -9.47 -8.66 15.42
N THR A 95 -10.27 -8.01 16.26
CA THR A 95 -10.90 -6.69 16.00
C THR A 95 -10.00 -5.51 16.33
N GLU A 96 -8.78 -5.74 16.83
CA GLU A 96 -7.84 -4.66 17.08
C GLU A 96 -7.36 -4.01 15.77
N PRO A 97 -7.02 -2.71 15.80
CA PRO A 97 -6.51 -2.01 14.63
C PRO A 97 -5.32 -2.74 14.04
N LEU A 98 -5.26 -2.88 12.71
CA LEU A 98 -4.13 -3.56 12.06
C LEU A 98 -2.82 -2.85 12.39
N PHE A 99 -2.77 -1.54 12.16
CA PHE A 99 -1.63 -0.69 12.47
C PHE A 99 -1.91 0.16 13.71
N VAL A 100 -0.99 0.08 14.67
CA VAL A 100 -1.10 0.77 15.97
C VAL A 100 0.03 1.74 16.21
N SER A 101 -0.24 2.78 16.98
CA SER A 101 0.73 3.75 17.50
C SER A 101 1.12 3.40 18.95
N ILE A 102 1.66 4.38 19.70
CA ILE A 102 2.09 4.19 21.09
C ILE A 102 0.88 3.78 21.94
N GLY A 103 1.07 2.83 22.86
CA GLY A 103 -0.02 2.35 23.72
C GLY A 103 -1.06 1.47 23.03
N ASN A 104 -0.72 0.89 21.86
CA ASN A 104 -1.59 -0.01 21.10
C ASN A 104 -2.88 0.66 20.57
N LEU A 105 -2.87 1.98 20.45
CA LEU A 105 -3.96 2.77 19.88
C LEU A 105 -3.95 2.72 18.36
N ALA A 106 -5.12 2.84 17.73
CA ALA A 106 -5.21 2.92 16.27
C ALA A 106 -4.29 4.01 15.70
N MET A 107 -3.62 3.73 14.59
CA MET A 107 -2.68 4.66 14.00
C MET A 107 -3.38 5.92 13.49
N GLU A 108 -3.06 7.07 14.09
CA GLU A 108 -3.53 8.36 13.60
C GLU A 108 -2.78 8.78 12.33
N ARG A 109 -3.53 9.38 11.40
CA ARG A 109 -3.02 9.87 10.11
C ARG A 109 -1.88 10.87 10.29
N GLU A 110 -2.05 11.82 11.20
CA GLU A 110 -1.06 12.87 11.45
C GLU A 110 0.24 12.28 12.02
N PHE A 111 0.12 11.35 12.98
CA PHE A 111 1.27 10.62 13.51
C PHE A 111 2.03 9.89 12.40
N PHE A 112 1.33 9.15 11.53
CA PHE A 112 1.95 8.44 10.43
C PHE A 112 2.66 9.37 9.45
N ILE A 113 1.97 10.42 8.97
CA ILE A 113 2.54 11.39 8.01
C ILE A 113 3.75 12.09 8.61
N THR A 114 3.70 12.50 9.88
CA THR A 114 4.81 13.17 10.57
C THR A 114 6.03 12.25 10.66
N LYS A 115 5.84 10.96 11.00
CA LYS A 115 6.95 9.99 11.04
C LYS A 115 7.56 9.76 9.65
N ILE A 116 6.74 9.65 8.61
CA ILE A 116 7.24 9.50 7.24
C ILE A 116 8.01 10.74 6.77
N ARG A 117 7.48 11.93 7.01
CA ARG A 117 8.15 13.19 6.67
C ARG A 117 9.50 13.31 7.37
N HIS A 118 9.56 12.94 8.65
CA HIS A 118 10.82 12.95 9.39
C HIS A 118 11.86 11.98 8.80
N VAL A 119 11.46 10.75 8.47
CA VAL A 119 12.37 9.78 7.82
C VAL A 119 12.85 10.30 6.46
N LEU A 120 11.97 10.89 5.67
CA LEU A 120 12.32 11.44 4.35
C LEU A 120 13.27 12.63 4.45
N GLU A 121 13.07 13.51 5.42
CA GLU A 121 13.97 14.62 5.72
C GLU A 121 15.37 14.13 6.11
N LEU A 122 15.46 13.09 6.95
CA LEU A 122 16.74 12.44 7.29
C LEU A 122 17.42 11.82 6.06
N CYS A 123 16.65 11.41 5.05
CA CYS A 123 17.16 10.92 3.78
C CYS A 123 17.46 12.04 2.75
N GLY A 124 17.29 13.32 3.11
CA GLY A 124 17.58 14.47 2.24
C GLY A 124 16.46 14.83 1.25
N TYR A 125 15.25 14.29 1.44
CA TYR A 125 14.08 14.66 0.62
C TYR A 125 13.27 15.78 1.28
N ASP A 126 12.64 16.65 0.46
CA ASP A 126 11.74 17.69 0.97
C ASP A 126 10.40 17.07 1.43
N PRO A 127 10.09 17.11 2.75
CA PRO A 127 8.89 16.51 3.32
C PRO A 127 7.58 17.17 2.85
N LYS A 128 7.62 18.40 2.31
CA LYS A 128 6.42 19.12 1.81
C LYS A 128 5.81 18.44 0.59
N ASN A 129 6.62 17.69 -0.17
CA ASN A 129 6.16 16.94 -1.34
C ASN A 129 5.39 15.65 -0.98
N PHE A 130 5.35 15.30 0.31
CA PHE A 130 4.72 14.08 0.80
C PHE A 130 3.44 14.37 1.58
N SER A 131 2.38 13.69 1.16
CA SER A 131 1.02 13.78 1.72
C SER A 131 0.46 12.37 1.91
N GLY A 132 -0.73 12.26 2.53
CA GLY A 132 -1.40 10.96 2.68
C GLY A 132 -1.72 10.23 1.36
N HIS A 133 -1.65 10.88 0.20
CA HIS A 133 -1.82 10.24 -1.11
C HIS A 133 -0.51 9.78 -1.75
N SER A 134 0.64 10.07 -1.13
CA SER A 134 1.95 9.88 -1.76
C SER A 134 2.30 8.42 -1.99
N PHE A 135 1.82 7.47 -1.18
CA PHE A 135 2.08 6.05 -1.41
C PHE A 135 1.39 5.54 -2.67
N ARG A 136 0.06 5.65 -2.78
CA ARG A 136 -0.67 5.25 -4.00
C ARG A 136 -0.16 5.94 -5.27
N ARG A 137 0.15 7.25 -5.20
CA ARG A 137 0.74 7.99 -6.33
C ARG A 137 2.14 7.48 -6.66
N GLY A 138 3.00 7.34 -5.66
CA GLY A 138 4.38 6.88 -5.81
C GLY A 138 4.46 5.46 -6.35
N ALA A 139 3.59 4.56 -5.89
CA ALA A 139 3.47 3.20 -6.41
C ALA A 139 3.06 3.20 -7.88
N GLY A 140 2.10 4.05 -8.28
CA GLY A 140 1.74 4.25 -9.70
C GLY A 140 2.91 4.74 -10.55
N THR A 141 3.64 5.75 -10.08
CA THR A 141 4.85 6.26 -10.76
C THR A 141 5.91 5.16 -10.89
N ALA A 142 6.21 4.44 -9.81
CA ALA A 142 7.21 3.38 -9.80
C ALA A 142 6.82 2.22 -10.73
N ALA A 143 5.54 1.85 -10.77
CA ALA A 143 5.03 0.84 -11.70
C ALA A 143 5.21 1.27 -13.16
N GLY A 144 4.94 2.54 -13.48
CA GLY A 144 5.19 3.10 -14.81
C GLY A 144 6.67 3.09 -15.18
N GLN A 145 7.56 3.42 -14.23
CA GLN A 145 9.01 3.35 -14.43
C GLN A 145 9.52 1.91 -14.61
N ALA A 146 8.85 0.94 -13.99
CA ALA A 146 9.12 -0.49 -14.16
C ALA A 146 8.49 -1.08 -15.43
N ASN A 147 7.92 -0.25 -16.33
CA ASN A 147 7.23 -0.66 -17.55
C ASN A 147 6.09 -1.67 -17.30
N ILE A 148 5.42 -1.60 -16.14
CA ILE A 148 4.19 -2.36 -15.89
C ILE A 148 3.09 -1.81 -16.81
N GLN A 149 2.32 -2.71 -17.41
CA GLN A 149 1.27 -2.33 -18.36
C GLN A 149 0.20 -1.44 -17.68
N ASP A 150 -0.24 -0.40 -18.38
CA ASP A 150 -1.18 0.60 -17.88
C ASP A 150 -2.46 -0.01 -17.27
N HIS A 151 -3.02 -1.05 -17.91
CA HIS A 151 -4.20 -1.74 -17.40
C HIS A 151 -3.94 -2.44 -16.05
N MET A 152 -2.73 -2.99 -15.84
CA MET A 152 -2.34 -3.57 -14.55
C MET A 152 -2.16 -2.48 -13.50
N ILE A 153 -1.54 -1.35 -13.85
CA ILE A 153 -1.38 -0.21 -12.93
C ILE A 153 -2.75 0.30 -12.50
N LYS A 154 -3.70 0.44 -13.43
CA LYS A 154 -5.09 0.82 -13.16
C LYS A 154 -5.75 -0.12 -12.17
N THR A 155 -5.60 -1.43 -12.37
CA THR A 155 -6.14 -2.48 -11.51
C THR A 155 -5.50 -2.47 -10.12
N LEU A 156 -4.17 -2.50 -10.04
CA LEU A 156 -3.40 -2.48 -8.79
C LEU A 156 -3.75 -1.28 -7.92
N GLY A 157 -3.80 -0.11 -8.55
CA GLY A 157 -4.13 1.13 -7.87
C GLY A 157 -5.62 1.41 -7.75
N ARG A 158 -6.52 0.53 -8.19
CA ARG A 158 -7.98 0.69 -8.06
C ARG A 158 -8.46 2.05 -8.58
N TRP A 159 -7.97 2.48 -9.73
CA TRP A 159 -8.39 3.73 -10.37
C TRP A 159 -9.57 3.50 -11.30
N SER A 160 -10.68 4.19 -11.06
CA SER A 160 -11.87 4.11 -11.92
C SER A 160 -11.68 4.85 -13.25
N SER A 161 -10.90 5.93 -13.25
CA SER A 161 -10.58 6.74 -14.44
C SER A 161 -9.10 6.70 -14.76
N ASP A 162 -8.74 7.26 -15.91
CA ASP A 162 -7.35 7.29 -16.38
C ASP A 162 -6.52 8.42 -15.74
N CYS A 163 -6.94 8.91 -14.58
CA CYS A 163 -6.20 9.94 -13.84
C CYS A 163 -4.80 9.49 -13.41
N TYR A 164 -4.57 8.17 -13.31
CA TYR A 164 -3.27 7.57 -13.01
C TYR A 164 -2.23 7.79 -14.11
N LEU A 165 -2.65 8.04 -15.36
CA LEU A 165 -1.74 8.35 -16.48
C LEU A 165 -0.90 9.59 -16.19
N ARG A 166 -1.37 10.50 -15.33
CA ARG A 166 -0.59 11.68 -14.90
C ARG A 166 0.67 11.31 -14.10
N TYR A 167 0.75 10.09 -13.59
CA TYR A 167 1.88 9.57 -12.82
C TYR A 167 2.83 8.72 -13.68
N ILE A 168 2.37 8.23 -14.83
CA ILE A 168 3.17 7.45 -15.76
C ILE A 168 3.82 8.42 -16.75
N ARG A 169 5.16 8.43 -16.80
CA ARG A 169 5.92 9.25 -17.74
C ARG A 169 6.57 8.37 -18.79
N THR A 170 6.24 8.60 -20.06
CA THR A 170 6.90 7.93 -21.18
C THR A 170 8.32 8.47 -21.32
N GLN A 171 9.32 7.63 -21.09
CA GLN A 171 10.71 8.00 -21.39
C GLN A 171 11.01 7.74 -22.89
N PRO A 172 11.86 8.55 -23.54
CA PRO A 172 12.24 8.30 -24.94
C PRO A 172 12.82 6.90 -25.19
N THR A 173 13.50 6.34 -24.19
CA THR A 173 14.02 4.95 -24.19
C THR A 173 12.91 3.91 -24.28
N SER A 174 11.76 4.14 -23.63
CA SER A 174 10.60 3.25 -23.69
C SER A 174 10.05 3.15 -25.12
N ILE A 175 10.10 4.23 -25.91
CA ILE A 175 9.66 4.23 -27.31
C ILE A 175 10.57 3.34 -28.17
N LYS A 176 11.89 3.43 -27.97
CA LYS A 176 12.85 2.58 -28.69
C LYS A 176 12.62 1.09 -28.35
N HIS A 177 12.46 0.78 -27.07
CA HIS A 177 12.21 -0.60 -26.62
C HIS A 177 10.88 -1.14 -27.17
N ALA A 178 9.82 -0.33 -27.17
CA ALA A 178 8.53 -0.72 -27.74
C ALA A 178 8.65 -1.05 -29.24
N LYS A 179 9.38 -0.21 -30.01
CA LYS A 179 9.64 -0.49 -31.43
C LYS A 179 10.40 -1.79 -31.65
N GLN A 180 11.38 -2.09 -30.78
CA GLN A 180 12.14 -3.33 -30.82
C GLN A 180 11.26 -4.56 -30.57
N GLN A 181 10.42 -4.53 -29.53
CA GLN A 181 9.47 -5.60 -29.23
C GLN A 181 8.43 -5.82 -30.34
N ILE A 182 7.96 -4.74 -30.97
CA ILE A 182 7.07 -4.82 -32.14
C ILE A 182 7.77 -5.58 -33.28
N ALA A 183 9.02 -5.21 -33.59
CA ALA A 183 9.77 -5.87 -34.66
C ALA A 183 9.97 -7.37 -34.38
N GLU A 184 10.27 -7.75 -33.14
CA GLU A 184 10.45 -9.14 -32.72
C GLU A 184 9.14 -9.95 -32.79
N SER A 185 7.99 -9.32 -32.49
CA SER A 185 6.69 -9.98 -32.52
C SER A 185 6.18 -10.37 -33.91
N VAL A 186 6.73 -9.78 -34.98
CA VAL A 186 6.33 -10.06 -36.37
C VAL A 186 6.94 -11.36 -36.90
N TYR A 187 7.94 -11.91 -36.21
CA TYR A 187 8.65 -13.14 -36.61
C TYR A 187 8.14 -14.41 -35.90
N HIS A 188 6.99 -14.33 -35.21
CA HIS A 188 6.30 -15.43 -34.56
C HIS A 188 4.87 -15.57 -35.09
#